data_AF-A0A661P6Z2-F1
#
_entry.id   AF-A0A661P6Z2-F1
#
_cell.length_a   1.000
_cell.length_b   1.000
_cell.length_c   1.000
_cell.angle_alpha   90.00
_cell.angle_beta   90.00
_cell.angle_gamma   90.00
#
_symmetry.space_group_name_H-M   'P 1'
#
loop_
_entity.id
_entity.type
_entity.pdbx_description
1 polymer ?
#
loop_
_entity_poly.entity_id
_entity_poly.type
_entity_poly.pdbx_seq_one_letter_code
_entity_poly.pdbx_strand_id
1 'polypeptide(L)'
;LDVEKMQQSAKNFIGQHDFSAFRTSGCSAKTTVREIFSIDFSEDGPLLHIDICGSGFLRNMIRMMVGTLVQVGRGKRPATVINQLLEETGSVAAPLTAPAQGLCLMEVYF
;
A
#
# COMPACT_ATOMS: atom_id res chain seq x y z
N LEU A 1 5.41 -0.90 16.49
CA LEU A 1 5.38 -0.26 15.16
C LEU A 1 5.05 1.20 15.41
N ASP A 2 5.68 2.13 14.71
CA ASP A 2 5.29 3.55 14.76
C ASP A 2 4.06 3.75 13.88
N VAL A 3 2.88 3.57 14.48
CA VAL A 3 1.59 3.61 13.78
C VAL A 3 1.28 5.01 13.25
N GLU A 4 1.68 6.05 13.98
CA GLU A 4 1.47 7.44 13.57
C GLU A 4 2.23 7.74 12.28
N LYS A 5 3.50 7.33 12.17
CA LYS A 5 4.24 7.44 10.91
C LYS A 5 3.61 6.65 9.78
N MET A 6 3.10 5.46 10.06
CA MET A 6 2.39 4.65 9.05
C MET A 6 1.15 5.36 8.55
N GLN A 7 0.32 5.90 9.44
CA GLN A 7 -0.89 6.66 9.10
C GLN A 7 -0.56 7.91 8.28
N GLN A 8 0.44 8.69 8.69
CA GLN A 8 0.87 9.88 7.96
C GLN A 8 1.34 9.53 6.55
N SER A 9 2.15 8.47 6.41
CA SER A 9 2.63 7.98 5.12
C SER A 9 1.52 7.38 4.26
N ALA A 10 0.53 6.71 4.85
CA ALA A 10 -0.57 6.08 4.12
C ALA A 10 -1.44 7.10 3.37
N LYS A 11 -1.57 8.33 3.88
CA LYS A 11 -2.31 9.42 3.21
C LYS A 11 -1.82 9.70 1.80
N ASN A 12 -0.55 9.42 1.50
CA ASN A 12 0.03 9.61 0.17
C ASN A 12 -0.53 8.63 -0.88
N PHE A 13 -1.08 7.48 -0.46
CA PHE A 13 -1.79 6.58 -1.36
C PHE A 13 -3.19 7.07 -1.72
N ILE A 14 -3.73 7.97 -0.88
CA ILE A 14 -4.84 8.91 -1.08
C ILE A 14 -5.18 9.30 -2.53
N GLY A 15 -6.20 8.78 -3.19
CA GLY A 15 -6.65 9.26 -4.51
C GLY A 15 -6.08 8.49 -5.70
N GLN A 16 -6.02 9.13 -6.87
CA GLN A 16 -5.67 8.49 -8.14
C GLN A 16 -4.17 8.60 -8.44
N HIS A 17 -3.51 7.44 -8.58
CA HIS A 17 -2.06 7.35 -8.83
C HIS A 17 -1.71 6.25 -9.81
N ASP A 18 -0.52 6.35 -10.41
CA ASP A 18 0.12 5.24 -11.11
C ASP A 18 0.80 4.30 -10.10
N PHE A 19 0.25 3.10 -9.92
CA PHE A 19 0.78 2.07 -9.02
C PHE A 19 1.75 1.09 -9.71
N SER A 20 2.45 1.52 -10.77
CA SER A 20 3.40 0.68 -11.51
C SER A 20 4.49 0.07 -10.62
N ALA A 21 4.97 0.79 -9.61
CA ALA A 21 5.93 0.29 -8.62
C ALA A 21 5.34 -0.75 -7.64
N PHE A 22 4.01 -0.78 -7.49
CA PHE A 22 3.27 -1.70 -6.62
C PHE A 22 2.67 -2.89 -7.39
N ARG A 23 3.32 -3.28 -8.48
CA ARG A 23 2.88 -4.34 -9.38
C ARG A 23 3.90 -5.46 -9.45
N THR A 24 3.42 -6.71 -9.37
CA THR A 24 4.27 -7.89 -9.65
C THR A 24 4.51 -8.07 -11.15
N SER A 25 5.67 -8.60 -11.52
CA SER A 25 5.96 -9.04 -12.88
C SER A 25 4.90 -10.02 -13.40
N GLY A 26 4.51 -9.89 -14.67
CA GLY A 26 3.47 -10.72 -15.28
C GLY A 26 2.02 -10.32 -14.95
N CYS A 27 1.78 -9.12 -14.41
CA CYS A 27 0.43 -8.57 -14.30
C CYS A 27 -0.11 -8.14 -15.68
N SER A 28 -1.26 -8.68 -16.08
CA SER A 28 -1.92 -8.42 -17.37
C SER A 28 -2.78 -7.16 -17.40
N ALA A 29 -2.78 -6.36 -16.33
CA ALA A 29 -3.55 -5.13 -16.27
C ALA A 29 -3.09 -4.14 -17.35
N LYS A 30 -4.04 -3.65 -18.16
CA LYS A 30 -3.80 -2.69 -19.24
C LYS A 30 -3.31 -1.32 -18.73
N THR A 31 -3.73 -0.95 -17.53
CA THR A 31 -3.31 0.28 -16.84
C THR A 31 -2.96 -0.03 -15.40
N THR A 32 -1.94 0.67 -14.91
CA THR A 32 -1.46 0.67 -13.53
C THR A 32 -2.07 1.78 -12.70
N VAL A 33 -2.88 2.65 -13.31
CA VAL A 33 -3.59 3.72 -12.61
C VAL A 33 -4.75 3.14 -11.80
N ARG A 34 -4.77 3.41 -10.50
CA ARG A 34 -5.86 3.04 -9.58
C ARG A 34 -6.18 4.21 -8.68
N GLU A 35 -7.36 4.15 -8.08
CA GLU A 35 -7.80 5.14 -7.11
C GLU A 35 -8.03 4.46 -5.76
N ILE A 36 -7.40 4.97 -4.72
CA ILE A 36 -7.64 4.59 -3.34
C ILE A 36 -8.57 5.63 -2.72
N PHE A 37 -9.68 5.18 -2.16
CA PHE A 37 -10.69 6.03 -1.55
C PHE A 37 -10.37 6.31 -0.07
N SER A 38 -9.99 5.28 0.67
CA SER A 38 -9.63 5.40 2.09
C SER A 38 -8.57 4.38 2.50
N ILE A 39 -7.83 4.75 3.56
CA ILE A 39 -6.96 3.84 4.31
C ILE A 39 -7.18 4.11 5.79
N ASP A 40 -7.74 3.12 6.47
CA ASP A 40 -8.16 3.23 7.86
C ASP A 40 -7.35 2.27 8.73
N PHE A 41 -6.96 2.73 9.92
CA PHE A 41 -6.16 1.97 10.87
C PHE A 41 -6.96 1.78 12.15
N SER A 42 -7.06 0.54 12.62
CA SER A 42 -7.67 0.23 13.91
C SER A 42 -6.83 -0.76 14.70
N GLU A 43 -6.78 -0.57 16.02
CA GLU A 43 -6.04 -1.45 16.93
C GLU A 43 -7.03 -2.37 17.66
N ASP A 44 -6.73 -3.67 17.64
CA ASP A 44 -7.45 -4.70 18.40
C ASP A 44 -6.44 -5.53 19.20
N GLY A 45 -6.20 -5.10 20.43
CA GLY A 45 -5.20 -5.69 21.32
C GLY A 45 -3.81 -5.73 20.67
N PRO A 46 -3.23 -6.92 20.39
CA PRO A 46 -1.93 -7.03 19.74
C PRO A 46 -1.98 -6.87 18.21
N LEU A 47 -3.16 -6.73 17.61
CA LEU A 47 -3.36 -6.64 16.17
C LEU A 47 -3.55 -5.19 15.71
N LEU A 48 -2.97 -4.89 14.55
CA LEU A 48 -3.21 -3.65 13.82
C LEU A 48 -3.89 -4.02 12.51
N HIS A 49 -5.13 -3.57 12.35
CA HIS A 49 -5.91 -3.71 11.14
C HIS A 49 -5.67 -2.50 10.23
N ILE A 50 -5.56 -2.77 8.93
CA ILE A 50 -5.38 -1.75 7.89
C ILE A 50 -6.41 -2.05 6.81
N ASP A 51 -7.48 -1.26 6.79
CA ASP A 51 -8.54 -1.37 5.80
C ASP A 51 -8.25 -0.42 4.64
N ILE A 52 -8.28 -0.93 3.42
CA ILE A 52 -7.97 -0.17 2.20
C ILE A 52 -9.12 -0.32 1.23
N CYS A 53 -9.76 0.79 0.89
CA CYS A 53 -10.86 0.86 -0.08
C CYS A 53 -10.41 1.57 -1.36
N GLY A 54 -10.84 1.10 -2.53
CA GLY A 54 -10.42 1.68 -3.81
C GLY A 54 -11.16 1.09 -5.02
N SER A 55 -10.94 1.70 -6.19
CA SER A 55 -11.63 1.34 -7.44
C SER A 55 -11.22 -0.02 -8.03
N GLY A 56 -10.11 -0.58 -7.54
CA GLY A 56 -9.60 -1.89 -7.93
C GLY A 56 -8.11 -2.00 -7.61
N PHE A 57 -7.58 -3.22 -7.60
CA PHE A 57 -6.21 -3.47 -7.14
C PHE A 57 -5.41 -4.27 -8.16
N LEU A 58 -4.12 -3.96 -8.31
CA LEU A 58 -3.18 -4.77 -9.10
C LEU A 58 -2.77 -6.02 -8.31
N ARG A 59 -2.22 -7.01 -9.01
CA ARG A 59 -1.71 -8.23 -8.36
C ARG A 59 -0.63 -7.86 -7.32
N ASN A 60 -0.87 -8.29 -6.08
CA ASN A 60 -0.07 -8.01 -4.87
C ASN A 60 0.00 -6.54 -4.42
N MET A 61 -0.73 -5.62 -5.05
CA MET A 61 -0.69 -4.19 -4.76
C MET A 61 -0.88 -3.89 -3.27
N ILE A 62 -1.97 -4.39 -2.67
CA ILE A 62 -2.27 -4.17 -1.25
C ILE A 62 -1.15 -4.69 -0.34
N ARG A 63 -0.64 -5.90 -0.61
CA ARG A 63 0.43 -6.50 0.18
C ARG A 63 1.74 -5.73 0.05
N MET A 64 2.00 -5.13 -1.11
CA MET A 64 3.17 -4.27 -1.35
C MET A 64 3.01 -2.91 -0.66
N MET A 65 1.81 -2.32 -0.68
CA MET A 65 1.50 -1.09 0.06
C MET A 65 1.70 -1.28 1.57
N VAL A 66 1.07 -2.31 2.14
CA VAL A 66 1.20 -2.65 3.58
C VAL A 66 2.64 -2.98 3.94
N GLY A 67 3.36 -3.74 3.10
CA GLY A 67 4.76 -4.06 3.33
C GLY A 67 5.64 -2.81 3.38
N THR A 68 5.41 -1.82 2.51
CA THR A 68 6.10 -0.52 2.54
C THR A 68 5.76 0.28 3.80
N LEU A 69 4.48 0.35 4.18
CA LEU A 69 4.06 1.03 5.41
C LEU A 69 4.73 0.42 6.64
N VAL A 70 4.80 -0.90 6.73
CA VAL A 70 5.49 -1.59 7.83
C VAL A 70 6.99 -1.28 7.86
N GLN A 71 7.64 -1.07 6.71
CA GLN A 71 9.05 -0.64 6.67
C GLN A 71 9.21 0.78 7.21
N VAL A 72 8.29 1.69 6.88
CA VAL A 72 8.25 3.05 7.42
C VAL A 72 8.03 3.02 8.93
N GLY A 73 7.03 2.28 9.41
CA GLY A 73 6.73 2.13 10.85
C GLY A 73 7.82 1.42 11.65
N ARG A 74 8.78 0.77 10.97
CA ARG A 74 10.00 0.18 11.57
C ARG A 74 11.23 1.07 11.43
N GLY A 75 11.11 2.25 10.81
CA GLY A 75 12.23 3.15 10.54
C GLY A 75 13.23 2.66 9.49
N LYS A 76 12.87 1.64 8.69
CA LYS A 76 13.75 1.07 7.65
C LYS A 76 13.67 1.82 6.32
N ARG A 77 12.62 2.61 6.11
CA ARG A 77 12.44 3.51 4.96
C ARG A 77 11.90 4.85 5.45
N PRO A 78 12.25 5.97 4.79
CA PRO A 78 11.72 7.29 5.13
C PRO A 78 10.23 7.38 4.79
N ALA A 79 9.51 8.29 5.46
CA ALA A 79 8.08 8.52 5.20
C ALA A 79 7.78 9.00 3.76
N THR A 80 8.77 9.60 3.09
CA THR A 80 8.71 10.10 1.71
C THR A 80 8.77 8.99 0.66
N VAL A 81 9.10 7.75 1.05
CA VAL A 81 9.34 6.66 0.09
C VAL A 81 8.11 6.34 -0.77
N ILE A 82 6.90 6.58 -0.24
CA ILE A 82 5.67 6.31 -0.98
C ILE A 82 5.53 7.27 -2.15
N ASN A 83 5.72 8.57 -1.94
CA ASN A 83 5.69 9.55 -3.03
C ASN A 83 6.75 9.22 -4.08
N GLN A 84 7.97 8.88 -3.65
CA GLN A 84 9.03 8.47 -4.57
C GLN A 84 8.63 7.22 -5.38
N LEU A 85 7.96 6.25 -4.77
CA LEU A 85 7.47 5.05 -5.48
C LEU A 85 6.31 5.33 -6.43
N LEU A 86 5.51 6.38 -6.17
CA LEU A 86 4.39 6.79 -7.03
C LEU A 86 4.86 7.72 -8.17
N GLU A 87 5.91 8.51 -7.96
CA GLU A 87 6.44 9.49 -8.91
C GLU A 87 7.61 8.97 -9.75
N GLU A 88 8.54 8.19 -9.16
CA GLU A 88 9.77 7.77 -9.82
C GLU A 88 9.70 6.30 -10.28
N THR A 89 9.75 6.11 -11.59
CA THR A 89 9.94 4.78 -12.16
C THR A 89 11.42 4.38 -12.10
N GLY A 90 11.80 3.61 -11.07
CA GLY A 90 12.98 2.73 -11.12
C GLY A 90 14.19 3.10 -10.25
N SER A 91 14.23 4.28 -9.62
CA SER A 91 15.33 4.67 -8.72
C SER A 91 15.19 4.05 -7.31
N VAL A 92 13.94 3.83 -6.87
CA VAL A 92 13.65 3.31 -5.52
C VAL A 92 13.59 1.80 -5.53
N ALA A 93 14.22 1.17 -4.53
CA ALA A 93 14.12 -0.27 -4.32
C ALA A 93 12.66 -0.71 -4.22
N ALA A 94 12.33 -1.80 -4.92
CA ALA A 94 10.97 -2.32 -5.02
C ALA A 94 10.29 -2.49 -3.65
N PRO A 95 8.97 -2.26 -3.56
CA PRO A 95 8.20 -2.51 -2.33
C PRO A 95 8.32 -3.96 -1.86
N LEU A 96 8.39 -4.15 -0.54
CA LEU A 96 8.35 -5.48 0.05
C LEU A 96 6.90 -5.99 0.03
N THR A 97 6.70 -7.26 -0.35
CA THR A 97 5.37 -7.88 -0.28
C THR A 97 5.14 -8.47 1.12
N ALA A 98 4.12 -7.98 1.84
CA ALA A 98 3.71 -8.55 3.11
C ALA A 98 3.27 -10.03 2.97
N PRO A 99 3.37 -10.87 4.01
CA PRO A 99 2.82 -12.23 3.99
C PRO A 99 1.34 -12.27 3.60
N ALA A 100 0.90 -13.33 2.91
CA ALA A 100 -0.46 -13.41 2.37
C ALA A 100 -1.53 -13.67 3.45
N GLN A 101 -1.17 -14.35 4.54
CA GLN A 101 -2.08 -14.82 5.59
C GLN A 101 -2.85 -13.73 6.35
N GLY A 102 -2.45 -12.45 6.20
CA GLY A 102 -3.12 -11.31 6.84
C GLY A 102 -4.03 -10.51 5.91
N LEU A 103 -4.18 -10.90 4.63
CA LEU A 103 -5.03 -10.19 3.68
C LEU A 103 -6.39 -10.89 3.56
N CYS A 104 -7.48 -10.14 3.73
CA CYS A 104 -8.85 -10.61 3.51
C CYS A 104 -9.61 -9.61 2.62
N LEU A 105 -10.50 -10.10 1.76
CA LEU A 105 -11.48 -9.26 1.06
C LEU A 105 -12.71 -9.12 1.96
N MET A 106 -13.03 -7.90 2.36
CA MET A 106 -14.14 -7.63 3.28
C MET A 106 -15.45 -7.33 2.57
N GLU A 107 -15.44 -6.45 1.56
CA GLU A 107 -16.66 -5.98 0.90
C GLU A 107 -16.41 -5.64 -0.58
N VAL A 108 -17.47 -5.69 -1.39
CA VAL A 108 -17.49 -5.25 -2.79
C VAL A 108 -18.69 -4.34 -2.99
N TYR A 109 -18.45 -3.11 -3.46
CA TYR A 109 -19.49 -2.11 -3.74
C TYR A 109 -19.94 -2.20 -5.21
N PHE A 110 -21.23 -1.95 -5.46
CA PHE A 110 -21.88 -2.04 -6.78
C PHE A 110 -22.56 -0.73 -7.16
#